data_AF-E0TFI3-F1
#
_entry.id   AF-E0TFI3-F1
#
_cell.length_a   1.000
_cell.length_b   1.000
_cell.length_c   1.000
_cell.angle_alpha   90.00
_cell.angle_beta   90.00
_cell.angle_gamma   90.00
#
_symmetry.space_group_name_H-M   'P 1'
#
loop_
_entity.id
_entity.type
_entity.pdbx_description
1 polymer ?
#
loop_
_entity_poly.entity_id
_entity_poly.type
_entity_poly.pdbx_seq_one_letter_code
_entity_poly.pdbx_strand_id
1 'polypeptide(L)'
;MASFGGYIRHKVESQGGDPTSRKALQDYGQLRVDQNIAEFCDDVLSYSGFTTGDDLVVDGIRHVDVYDALVRRLPNSRFHLIHLDLDDRSRKSRMAGRGDDFSDFVRAEGHVVEKDLSSNLPSRAHLVIDASAPIEDIVGNILVYLAS
;
A
#
# COMPACT_ATOMS: atom_id res chain seq x y z
N MET A 1 -3.55 -5.81 -11.42
CA MET A 1 -3.34 -5.27 -10.05
C MET A 1 -1.95 -4.67 -10.00
N ALA A 2 -1.84 -3.45 -9.50
CA ALA A 2 -0.56 -2.83 -9.19
C ALA A 2 -0.23 -3.05 -7.71
N SER A 3 1.02 -3.32 -7.37
CA SER A 3 1.46 -3.43 -5.98
C SER A 3 2.79 -2.71 -5.82
N PHE A 4 2.84 -1.73 -4.91
CA PHE A 4 4.09 -1.05 -4.55
C PHE A 4 5.12 -2.04 -4.04
N GLY A 5 4.71 -2.96 -3.17
CA GLY A 5 5.60 -4.01 -2.66
C GLY A 5 6.07 -4.98 -3.75
N GLY A 6 5.23 -5.27 -4.73
CA GLY A 6 5.61 -6.08 -5.89
C GLY A 6 6.69 -5.41 -6.74
N TYR A 7 6.47 -4.14 -7.10
CA TYR A 7 7.42 -3.34 -7.86
C TYR A 7 8.76 -3.18 -7.11
N ILE A 8 8.72 -2.83 -5.82
CA ILE A 8 9.95 -2.64 -5.02
C ILE A 8 10.77 -3.93 -5.00
N ARG A 9 10.15 -5.09 -4.77
CA ARG A 9 10.85 -6.39 -4.77
C ARG A 9 11.51 -6.65 -6.12
N HIS A 10 10.78 -6.44 -7.21
CA HIS A 10 11.32 -6.57 -8.57
C HIS A 10 12.53 -5.64 -8.80
N LYS A 11 12.45 -4.37 -8.35
CA LYS A 11 13.55 -3.42 -8.51
C LYS A 11 14.78 -3.80 -7.68
N VAL A 12 14.59 -4.16 -6.42
CA VAL A 12 15.69 -4.60 -5.53
C VAL A 12 16.39 -5.83 -6.11
N GLU A 13 15.63 -6.83 -6.55
CA GLU A 13 16.17 -8.03 -7.22
C GLU A 13 16.91 -7.69 -8.51
N SER A 14 16.33 -6.84 -9.38
CA SER A 14 16.96 -6.43 -10.65
C SER A 14 18.27 -5.68 -10.47
N GLN A 15 18.50 -5.11 -9.29
CA GLN A 15 19.72 -4.40 -8.91
C GLN A 15 20.72 -5.27 -8.14
N GLY A 16 20.45 -6.58 -8.01
CA GLY A 16 21.31 -7.52 -7.29
C GLY A 16 21.16 -7.48 -5.77
N GLY A 17 20.13 -6.80 -5.26
CA GLY A 17 19.78 -6.81 -3.84
C GLY A 17 18.95 -8.02 -3.43
N ASP A 18 18.72 -8.17 -2.12
CA ASP A 18 17.88 -9.23 -1.55
C ASP A 18 16.40 -8.80 -1.50
N PRO A 19 15.51 -9.36 -2.34
CA PRO A 19 14.08 -9.01 -2.36
C PRO A 19 13.31 -9.54 -1.15
N THR A 20 13.93 -10.35 -0.29
CA THR A 20 13.35 -10.82 0.97
C THR A 20 13.73 -9.93 2.15
N SER A 21 14.78 -9.11 2.00
CA SER A 21 15.23 -8.18 3.03
C SER A 21 14.24 -7.03 3.20
N ARG A 22 13.45 -7.08 4.27
CA ARG A 22 12.49 -6.01 4.63
C ARG A 22 13.17 -4.64 4.68
N LYS A 23 14.37 -4.56 5.24
CA LYS A 23 15.14 -3.31 5.29
C LYS A 23 15.46 -2.78 3.89
N ALA A 24 15.95 -3.63 2.98
CA ALA A 24 16.26 -3.23 1.61
C ALA A 24 15.00 -2.71 0.88
N LEU A 25 13.86 -3.39 1.05
CA LEU A 25 12.60 -2.97 0.45
C LEU A 25 12.11 -1.62 1.00
N GLN A 26 12.21 -1.41 2.31
CA GLN A 26 11.78 -0.17 2.96
C GLN A 26 12.69 1.00 2.60
N ASP A 27 14.01 0.81 2.65
CA ASP A 27 14.98 1.84 2.28
C ASP A 27 14.77 2.26 0.81
N TYR A 28 14.55 1.30 -0.09
CA TYR A 28 14.28 1.59 -1.49
C TYR A 28 12.95 2.35 -1.68
N GLY A 29 11.88 1.90 -1.02
CA GLY A 29 10.58 2.57 -1.07
C GLY A 29 10.66 4.02 -0.60
N GLN A 30 11.28 4.27 0.55
CA GLN A 30 11.46 5.61 1.10
C GLN A 30 12.31 6.49 0.16
N LEU A 31 13.39 5.94 -0.39
CA LEU A 31 14.23 6.65 -1.36
C LEU A 31 13.42 7.13 -2.57
N ARG A 32 12.53 6.28 -3.11
CA ARG A 32 11.69 6.65 -4.26
C ARG A 32 10.68 7.73 -3.91
N VAL A 33 10.08 7.68 -2.70
CA VAL A 33 9.19 8.73 -2.18
C VAL A 33 9.94 10.05 -2.05
N ASP A 34 11.12 10.04 -1.42
CA ASP A 34 11.93 11.24 -1.15
C ASP A 34 12.48 11.89 -2.44
N GLN A 35 12.83 11.09 -3.45
CA GLN A 35 13.40 11.58 -4.70
C GLN A 35 12.34 12.13 -5.66
N ASN A 36 11.38 11.28 -6.01
CA ASN A 36 10.35 11.63 -6.99
C ASN A 36 9.18 10.66 -6.86
N ILE A 37 8.29 10.94 -5.91
CA ILE A 37 7.05 10.18 -5.69
C ILE A 37 6.20 10.07 -6.96
N ALA A 38 6.34 11.05 -7.85
CA ALA A 38 5.60 11.12 -9.07
C ALA A 38 6.06 10.00 -10.02
N GLU A 39 7.34 10.04 -10.40
CA GLU A 39 7.96 9.01 -11.23
C GLU A 39 7.78 7.60 -10.62
N PHE A 40 7.83 7.49 -9.29
CA PHE A 40 7.58 6.24 -8.61
C PHE A 40 6.19 5.66 -8.89
N CYS A 41 5.15 6.50 -8.88
CA CYS A 41 3.80 6.07 -9.23
C CYS A 41 3.72 5.65 -10.72
N ASP A 42 4.34 6.40 -11.62
CA ASP A 42 4.36 6.07 -13.07
C ASP A 42 5.04 4.72 -13.33
N ASP A 43 6.14 4.46 -12.64
CA ASP A 43 6.86 3.20 -12.73
C ASP A 43 6.01 2.02 -12.23
N VAL A 44 5.30 2.18 -11.12
CA VAL A 44 4.43 1.14 -10.55
C VAL A 44 3.26 0.84 -11.48
N LEU A 45 2.63 1.88 -12.06
CA LEU A 45 1.56 1.72 -13.04
C LEU A 45 2.07 0.99 -14.29
N SER A 46 3.21 1.43 -14.83
CA SER A 46 3.84 0.83 -16.01
C SER A 46 4.24 -0.63 -15.78
N TYR A 47 4.84 -0.93 -14.63
CA TYR A 47 5.21 -2.29 -14.23
C TYR A 47 4.01 -3.24 -14.14
N SER A 48 2.85 -2.71 -13.72
CA SER A 48 1.61 -3.50 -13.66
C SER A 48 0.96 -3.77 -15.03
N GLY A 49 1.47 -3.13 -16.10
CA GLY A 49 0.85 -3.19 -17.42
C GLY A 49 -0.47 -2.41 -17.52
N PHE A 50 -0.71 -1.47 -16.60
CA PHE A 50 -1.94 -0.68 -16.58
C PHE A 50 -2.09 0.14 -17.87
N THR A 51 -3.29 0.09 -18.46
CA THR A 51 -3.68 0.93 -19.59
C THR A 51 -4.84 1.83 -19.16
N THR A 52 -4.79 3.11 -19.56
CA THR A 52 -5.86 4.06 -19.27
C THR A 52 -7.20 3.56 -19.81
N GLY A 53 -8.20 3.47 -18.94
CA GLY A 53 -9.53 2.96 -19.25
C GLY A 53 -9.84 1.63 -18.56
N ASP A 54 -8.83 0.92 -18.07
CA ASP A 54 -9.01 -0.31 -17.30
C ASP A 54 -9.30 -0.01 -15.81
N ASP A 55 -9.96 -0.95 -15.14
CA ASP A 55 -10.05 -0.95 -13.68
C ASP A 55 -8.73 -1.45 -13.06
N LEU A 56 -8.25 -0.75 -12.02
CA LEU A 56 -7.00 -1.09 -11.36
C LEU A 56 -7.15 -1.09 -9.83
N VAL A 57 -6.84 -2.24 -9.23
CA VAL A 57 -6.56 -2.32 -7.79
C VAL A 57 -5.09 -1.99 -7.56
N VAL A 58 -4.83 -1.04 -6.66
CA VAL A 58 -3.49 -0.64 -6.22
C VAL A 58 -3.31 -1.04 -4.76
N ASP A 59 -2.37 -1.94 -4.51
CA ASP A 59 -2.00 -2.39 -3.16
C ASP A 59 -0.72 -1.70 -2.66
N GLY A 60 -0.64 -1.50 -1.34
CA GLY A 60 0.57 -1.02 -0.66
C GLY A 60 0.70 0.49 -0.57
N ILE A 61 -0.40 1.25 -0.63
CA ILE A 61 -0.39 2.70 -0.38
C ILE A 61 -0.18 2.96 1.12
N ARG A 62 0.97 3.54 1.47
CA ARG A 62 1.36 3.83 2.86
C ARG A 62 1.54 5.31 3.19
N HIS A 63 1.60 6.17 2.18
CA HIS A 63 1.79 7.62 2.33
C HIS A 63 0.61 8.37 1.70
N VAL A 64 0.18 9.47 2.33
CA VAL A 64 -0.85 10.36 1.76
C VAL A 64 -0.40 10.95 0.43
N ASP A 65 0.88 11.28 0.32
CA ASP A 65 1.42 11.87 -0.90
C ASP A 65 1.40 10.88 -2.07
N VAL A 66 1.51 9.56 -1.81
CA VAL A 66 1.39 8.52 -2.85
C VAL A 66 -0.04 8.50 -3.39
N TYR A 67 -1.04 8.57 -2.50
CA TYR A 67 -2.44 8.67 -2.89
C TYR A 67 -2.68 9.93 -3.74
N ASP A 68 -2.23 11.10 -3.28
CA ASP A 68 -2.40 12.36 -4.01
C ASP A 68 -1.68 12.35 -5.36
N ALA A 69 -0.51 11.73 -5.44
CA ALA A 69 0.26 11.57 -6.67
C ALA A 69 -0.47 10.69 -7.69
N LEU A 70 -1.13 9.61 -7.26
CA LEU A 70 -1.93 8.74 -8.13
C LEU A 70 -3.19 9.44 -8.63
N VAL A 71 -3.92 10.14 -7.76
CA VAL A 71 -5.14 10.89 -8.14
C VAL A 71 -4.83 11.94 -9.21
N ARG A 72 -3.71 12.66 -9.08
CA ARG A 72 -3.30 13.67 -10.08
C ARG A 72 -2.92 13.08 -11.44
N ARG A 73 -2.39 11.85 -11.46
CA ARG A 73 -1.98 11.13 -12.68
C ARG A 73 -3.15 10.57 -13.48
N LEU A 74 -4.23 10.25 -12.78
CA LEU A 74 -5.40 9.60 -13.34
C LEU A 74 -6.62 10.53 -13.20
N PRO A 75 -6.59 11.76 -13.76
CA PRO A 75 -7.61 12.78 -13.50
C PRO A 75 -9.00 12.41 -14.04
N ASN A 76 -9.07 11.49 -14.99
CA ASN A 76 -10.32 11.00 -15.58
C ASN A 76 -10.81 9.69 -14.93
N SER A 77 -10.07 9.15 -13.96
CA SER A 77 -10.45 7.92 -13.26
C SER A 77 -11.17 8.25 -11.96
N ARG A 78 -12.15 7.42 -11.60
CA ARG A 78 -12.69 7.43 -10.23
C ARG A 78 -11.70 6.70 -9.32
N PHE A 79 -11.31 7.36 -8.23
CA PHE A 79 -10.34 6.80 -7.30
C PHE A 79 -11.02 6.49 -5.97
N HIS A 80 -11.03 5.21 -5.56
CA HIS A 80 -11.59 4.77 -4.30
C HIS A 80 -10.48 4.26 -3.38
N LEU A 81 -10.14 5.06 -2.37
CA LEU A 81 -9.25 4.65 -1.28
C LEU A 81 -10.03 3.82 -0.25
N ILE A 82 -9.71 2.53 -0.13
CA ILE A 82 -10.32 1.60 0.81
C ILE A 82 -9.29 1.27 1.90
N HIS A 83 -9.63 1.56 3.15
CA HIS A 83 -8.80 1.25 4.31
C HIS A 83 -9.28 -0.03 4.99
N LEU A 84 -8.38 -1.01 5.10
CA LEU A 84 -8.62 -2.24 5.85
C LEU A 84 -8.11 -2.02 7.28
N ASP A 85 -9.04 -1.76 8.19
CA ASP A 85 -8.74 -1.56 9.61
C ASP A 85 -8.67 -2.90 10.32
N LEU A 86 -7.71 -3.07 11.21
CA LEU A 86 -7.55 -4.28 12.00
C LEU A 86 -7.02 -3.89 13.37
N ASP A 87 -7.71 -4.33 14.41
CA ASP A 87 -7.26 -4.07 15.78
C ASP A 87 -5.85 -4.63 16.01
N ASP A 88 -5.11 -3.97 16.90
CA ASP A 88 -3.71 -4.29 17.15
C ASP A 88 -3.49 -5.73 17.64
N ARG A 89 -4.46 -6.35 18.34
CA ARG A 89 -4.31 -7.74 18.80
C ARG A 89 -4.44 -8.71 17.62
N SER A 90 -5.43 -8.53 16.76
CA SER A 90 -5.63 -9.33 15.56
C SER A 90 -4.47 -9.16 14.57
N ARG A 91 -3.95 -7.93 14.44
CA ARG A 91 -2.74 -7.63 13.64
C ARG A 91 -1.53 -8.41 14.15
N LYS A 92 -1.26 -8.34 15.46
CA LYS A 92 -0.17 -9.09 16.12
C LYS A 92 -0.27 -10.59 15.90
N SER A 93 -1.47 -11.15 16.06
CA SER A 93 -1.70 -12.59 15.91
C SER A 93 -1.42 -13.07 14.48
N ARG A 94 -1.90 -12.34 13.46
CA ARG A 94 -1.66 -12.69 12.05
C ARG A 94 -0.19 -12.61 11.65
N MET A 95 0.55 -11.67 12.23
CA MET A 95 1.98 -11.51 11.96
C MET A 95 2.83 -12.60 12.60
N ALA A 96 2.54 -12.95 13.86
CA ALA A 96 3.21 -14.06 14.55
C ALA A 96 3.03 -15.38 13.79
N GLY A 97 1.85 -15.61 13.21
CA GLY A 97 1.58 -16.79 12.37
C GLY A 97 2.35 -16.84 11.05
N ARG A 98 2.93 -15.72 10.58
CA ARG A 98 3.72 -15.64 9.33
C ARG A 98 5.23 -15.75 9.55
N GLY A 99 5.69 -15.84 10.80
CA GLY A 99 7.12 -15.86 11.13
C GLY A 99 7.81 -14.50 10.93
N ASP A 100 7.04 -13.42 10.82
CA ASP A 100 7.56 -12.05 10.72
C ASP A 100 8.04 -11.57 12.10
N ASP A 101 9.26 -11.02 12.19
CA ASP A 101 9.75 -10.41 13.42
C ASP A 101 8.93 -9.15 13.76
N PHE A 102 8.13 -9.26 14.81
CA PHE A 102 7.23 -8.23 15.29
C PHE A 102 8.00 -6.97 15.75
N SER A 103 9.21 -7.14 16.28
CA SER A 103 10.02 -6.04 16.79
C SER A 103 10.54 -5.13 15.68
N ASP A 104 10.92 -5.71 14.54
CA ASP A 104 11.31 -4.98 13.33
C ASP A 104 10.11 -4.30 12.66
N PHE A 105 8.93 -4.91 12.68
CA PHE A 105 7.71 -4.29 12.17
C PHE A 105 7.28 -3.07 13.01
N VAL A 106 7.29 -3.18 14.34
CA VAL A 106 6.91 -2.07 15.24
C VAL A 106 7.94 -0.93 15.17
N ARG A 107 9.25 -1.23 15.12
CA ARG A 107 10.27 -0.18 14.91
C ARG A 107 10.10 0.50 13.55
N ALA A 108 9.77 -0.25 12.50
CA ALA A 108 9.56 0.30 11.16
C ALA A 108 8.23 1.08 11.03
N GLU A 109 7.13 0.60 11.62
CA GLU A 109 5.90 1.39 11.75
C GLU A 109 6.18 2.67 12.52
N GLY A 110 6.90 2.62 13.66
CA GLY A 110 7.32 3.81 14.40
C GLY A 110 8.11 4.81 13.55
N HIS A 111 9.00 4.34 12.68
CA HIS A 111 9.83 5.20 11.82
C HIS A 111 9.04 5.86 10.67
N VAL A 112 7.96 5.24 10.20
CA VAL A 112 7.02 5.82 9.21
C VAL A 112 5.96 6.70 9.90
N VAL A 113 5.48 6.28 11.08
CA VAL A 113 4.49 6.95 11.94
C VAL A 113 5.04 8.27 12.50
N GLU A 114 6.34 8.35 12.81
CA GLU A 114 6.94 9.58 13.35
C GLU A 114 7.28 10.62 12.27
N LYS A 115 7.37 10.24 10.99
CA LYS A 115 7.73 11.17 9.90
C LYS A 115 6.57 11.57 9.00
N ASP A 116 5.55 10.71 8.88
CA ASP A 116 4.29 11.00 8.20
C ASP A 116 3.10 10.73 9.12
N LEU A 117 2.49 11.81 9.61
CA LEU A 117 1.04 12.01 9.41
C LEU A 117 0.16 10.80 9.74
N SER A 118 0.37 10.15 10.90
CA SER A 118 -0.33 8.93 11.33
C SER A 118 -1.84 9.11 11.61
N SER A 119 -2.47 10.15 11.04
CA SER A 119 -3.90 10.46 11.14
C SER A 119 -4.58 10.78 9.79
N ASN A 120 -3.87 10.82 8.64
CA ASN A 120 -4.45 11.37 7.41
C ASN A 120 -4.87 10.35 6.34
N LEU A 121 -4.27 9.16 6.24
CA LEU A 121 -4.65 8.20 5.19
C LEU A 121 -6.03 7.56 5.48
N PRO A 122 -6.31 7.04 6.69
CA PRO A 122 -7.63 6.51 7.02
C PRO A 122 -8.73 7.58 6.96
N SER A 123 -8.44 8.84 7.31
CA SER A 123 -9.40 9.94 7.22
C SER A 123 -9.70 10.39 5.78
N ARG A 124 -8.87 10.00 4.81
CA ARG A 124 -9.13 10.16 3.37
C ARG A 124 -9.74 8.92 2.73
N ALA A 125 -9.90 7.82 3.48
CA ALA A 125 -10.51 6.63 2.95
C ALA A 125 -11.99 6.90 2.64
N HIS A 126 -12.41 6.45 1.46
CA HIS A 126 -13.82 6.53 1.07
C HIS A 126 -14.62 5.39 1.69
N LEU A 127 -13.94 4.31 2.06
CA LEU A 127 -14.51 3.17 2.76
C LEU A 127 -13.48 2.64 3.77
N VAL A 128 -13.93 2.41 5.00
CA VAL A 128 -13.16 1.74 6.06
C VAL A 128 -13.84 0.41 6.33
N ILE A 129 -13.10 -0.70 6.28
CA ILE A 129 -13.62 -2.05 6.51
C ILE A 129 -12.85 -2.70 7.64
N ASP A 130 -13.59 -3.31 8.58
CA ASP A 130 -13.01 -4.20 9.57
C ASP A 130 -12.47 -5.47 8.90
N ALA A 131 -11.15 -5.58 8.85
CA ALA A 131 -10.42 -6.69 8.28
C ALA A 131 -10.36 -7.91 9.22
N SER A 132 -11.00 -7.88 10.39
CA SER A 132 -11.20 -9.04 11.26
C SER A 132 -12.29 -9.99 10.73
N ALA A 133 -13.20 -9.47 9.90
CA ALA A 133 -14.26 -10.23 9.26
C ALA A 133 -13.73 -11.30 8.26
N PRO A 134 -14.54 -12.31 7.92
CA PRO A 134 -14.26 -13.24 6.82
C PRO A 134 -13.97 -12.51 5.50
N ILE A 135 -13.08 -13.09 4.68
CA ILE A 135 -12.64 -12.46 3.43
C ILE A 135 -13.80 -12.25 2.45
N GLU A 136 -14.76 -13.17 2.43
CA GLU A 136 -15.95 -13.12 1.60
C GLU A 136 -16.81 -11.91 1.95
N ASP A 137 -16.96 -11.60 3.25
CA ASP A 137 -17.72 -10.46 3.73
C ASP A 137 -17.01 -9.13 3.40
N ILE A 138 -15.68 -9.09 3.57
CA ILE A 138 -14.85 -7.94 3.21
C ILE A 138 -15.01 -7.64 1.71
N VAL A 139 -14.82 -8.65 0.86
CA VAL A 139 -14.93 -8.50 -0.60
C VAL A 139 -16.36 -8.10 -1.00
N GLY A 140 -17.38 -8.72 -0.41
CA GLY A 140 -18.77 -8.38 -0.65
C GLY A 140 -19.07 -6.91 -0.36
N ASN A 141 -18.61 -6.41 0.80
CA ASN A 141 -18.79 -5.01 1.19
C ASN A 141 -18.10 -4.03 0.23
N ILE A 142 -16.89 -4.36 -0.23
CA ILE A 142 -16.17 -3.55 -1.23
C ILE A 142 -16.96 -3.48 -2.54
N LEU A 143 -17.42 -4.62 -3.05
CA LEU A 143 -18.13 -4.69 -4.33
C LEU A 143 -19.46 -3.94 -4.28
N VAL A 144 -20.21 -4.03 -3.18
CA VAL A 144 -21.45 -3.27 -2.98
C VAL A 144 -21.17 -1.77 -3.00
N TYR A 145 -20.11 -1.33 -2.32
CA TYR A 145 -19.70 0.08 -2.31
C TYR A 145 -19.31 0.58 -3.70
N LEU A 146 -18.54 -0.19 -4.47
CA LEU A 146 -18.09 0.20 -5.81
C LEU A 146 -19.23 0.24 -6.85
N ALA A 147 -20.32 -0.49 -6.60
CA ALA A 147 -21.51 -0.49 -7.45
C ALA A 147 -22.48 0.67 -7.16
N SER A 148 -22.24 1.45 -6.10
CA SER A 148 -23.06 2.58 -5.66
C SER A 148 -22.67 3.89 -6.34
#